data_AF-A0A3M4U9X5-F1
#
_entry.id   AF-A0A3M4U9X5-F1
#
_cell.length_a   1.000
_cell.length_b   1.000
_cell.length_c   1.000
_cell.angle_alpha   90.00
_cell.angle_beta   90.00
_cell.angle_gamma   90.00
#
_symmetry.space_group_name_H-M   'P 1'
#
loop_
_entity.id
_entity.type
_entity.pdbx_description
1 polymer ?
#
loop_
_entity_poly.entity_id
_entity_poly.type
_entity_poly.pdbx_seq_one_letter_code
_entity_poly.pdbx_strand_id
1 'polypeptide(L)' 'MTKVHIMSVVGSAVPATLRARGLLACWYLIQDGEPVSGPLASLPVAEALSRQMQPHTLNS' A
#
# COMPACT_ATOMS: atom_id res chain seq x y z
N MET A 1 -3.81 10.11 15.75
CA MET A 1 -2.85 10.00 14.63
C MET A 1 -2.98 8.61 14.05
N THR A 2 -3.72 8.45 12.96
CA THR A 2 -3.88 7.16 12.29
C THR A 2 -2.62 6.89 11.47
N LYS A 3 -1.83 5.91 11.88
CA LYS A 3 -0.58 5.55 11.17
C LYS A 3 -0.93 4.64 10.01
N VAL A 4 -0.53 5.04 8.81
CA VAL A 4 -0.63 4.20 7.61
C VAL A 4 0.64 3.35 7.50
N HIS A 5 0.48 2.05 7.40
CA HIS A 5 1.54 1.07 7.21
C HIS A 5 1.50 0.52 5.78
N ILE A 6 2.67 0.28 5.20
CA ILE A 6 2.79 -0.36 3.89
C ILE A 6 3.04 -1.85 4.13
N MET A 7 2.12 -2.71 3.70
CA MET A 7 2.26 -4.17 3.76
C MET A 7 2.68 -4.70 2.40
N SER A 8 3.77 -5.47 2.36
CA SER A 8 4.24 -6.17 1.17
C SER A 8 3.65 -7.59 1.12
N VAL A 9 3.02 -7.93 0.01
CA VAL A 9 2.44 -9.25 -0.24
C VAL A 9 3.16 -9.86 -1.45
N VAL A 10 3.70 -11.07 -1.28
CA VAL A 10 4.58 -11.71 -2.27
C VAL A 10 4.12 -13.14 -2.52
N GLY A 11 4.27 -13.60 -3.77
CA GLY A 11 3.99 -14.99 -4.14
C GLY A 11 2.50 -15.32 -4.24
N SER A 12 2.04 -16.36 -3.55
CA SER A 12 0.69 -16.89 -3.69
C SER A 12 -0.41 -15.96 -3.15
N ALA A 13 -0.06 -15.08 -2.22
CA ALA A 13 -0.97 -14.08 -1.66
C ALA A 13 -1.22 -12.89 -2.61
N VAL A 14 -0.46 -12.78 -3.71
CA VAL A 14 -0.68 -11.75 -4.73
C VAL A 14 -1.94 -12.09 -5.55
N PRO A 15 -2.86 -11.13 -5.79
CA PRO A 15 -4.06 -11.36 -6.58
C PRO A 15 -3.77 -11.95 -7.97
N ALA A 16 -4.62 -12.87 -8.41
CA ALA A 16 -4.48 -13.55 -9.71
C ALA A 16 -4.37 -12.56 -10.89
N THR A 17 -5.07 -11.43 -10.82
CA THR A 17 -5.04 -10.36 -11.84
C THR A 17 -3.66 -9.71 -11.96
N LEU A 18 -2.95 -9.51 -10.85
CA LEU A 18 -1.58 -8.96 -10.86
C LEU A 18 -0.56 -10.02 -11.24
N ARG A 19 -0.75 -11.27 -10.81
CA ARG A 19 0.11 -12.39 -11.23
C ARG A 19 0.03 -12.65 -12.73
N ALA A 20 -1.17 -12.55 -13.32
CA ALA A 20 -1.36 -12.66 -14.77
C ALA A 20 -0.63 -11.55 -15.54
N ARG A 21 -0.36 -10.41 -14.89
CA ARG A 21 0.47 -9.32 -15.43
C ARG A 21 1.98 -9.52 -15.21
N GLY A 22 2.40 -10.65 -14.63
CA GLY A 22 3.80 -10.95 -14.33
C GLY A 22 4.33 -10.31 -13.04
N LEU A 23 3.47 -9.72 -12.21
CA LEU A 23 3.89 -9.13 -10.94
C LEU A 23 4.04 -10.23 -9.87
N LEU A 24 5.22 -10.26 -9.25
CA LEU A 24 5.56 -11.22 -8.18
C LEU A 24 5.23 -10.70 -6.77
N ALA A 25 4.94 -9.40 -6.66
CA ALA A 25 4.62 -8.72 -5.41
C ALA A 25 3.57 -7.63 -5.63
N CYS A 26 2.79 -7.35 -4.59
CA CYS A 26 1.93 -6.19 -4.50
C CYS A 26 2.01 -5.56 -3.11
N TRP A 27 1.60 -4.30 -3.00
CA TRP A 27 1.63 -3.53 -1.76
C TRP A 27 0.23 -3.04 -1.40
N TYR A 28 -0.06 -3.02 -0.12
CA TYR A 28 -1.30 -2.49 0.43
C TYR A 28 -1.00 -1.44 1.49
N LEU A 29 -1.81 -0.40 1.54
CA LEU A 29 -1.84 0.52 2.65
C LEU A 29 -2.81 -0.01 3.70
N ILE A 30 -2.32 -0.20 4.91
CA ILE A 30 -3.08 -0.63 6.07
C ILE A 30 -3.18 0.55 7.03
N GLN A 31 -4.38 0.94 7.41
CA GLN A 31 -4.64 1.96 8.43
C GLN A 31 -5.52 1.33 9.50
N ASP A 32 -5.07 1.37 10.75
CA ASP A 32 -5.81 0.82 11.91
C ASP A 32 -6.25 -0.66 11.74
N GLY A 33 -5.46 -1.45 11.00
CA GLY A 33 -5.73 -2.87 10.74
C GLY A 33 -6.53 -3.14 9.46
N GLU A 34 -7.10 -2.12 8.82
CA GLU A 34 -7.91 -2.25 7.62
C GLU A 34 -7.14 -1.81 6.36
N PRO A 35 -7.27 -2.53 5.23
CA PRO A 35 -6.69 -2.11 3.96
C PRO A 35 -7.44 -0.89 3.40
N VAL A 36 -6.75 0.25 3.35
CA VAL A 36 -7.30 1.51 2.83
C VAL A 36 -6.98 1.76 1.36
N SER A 37 -6.17 0.88 0.74
CA SER A 37 -5.88 0.92 -0.69
C SER A 37 -6.10 -0.44 -1.35
N GLY A 38 -6.36 -0.41 -2.66
CA GLY A 38 -6.25 -1.60 -3.51
C GLY A 38 -4.81 -2.09 -3.65
N PRO A 39 -4.60 -3.24 -4.33
CA PRO A 39 -3.27 -3.80 -4.53
C PRO A 39 -2.45 -2.94 -5.48
N LEU A 40 -1.37 -2.37 -4.94
CA LEU A 40 -0.43 -1.52 -5.68
C LEU A 40 0.64 -2.39 -6.32
N ALA A 41 0.96 -2.11 -7.58
CA ALA A 41 1.94 -2.88 -8.35
C ALA A 41 3.40 -2.49 -8.07
N SER A 42 3.65 -1.44 -7.28
CA SER A 42 5.00 -0.94 -7.02
C SER A 42 5.11 -0.25 -5.66
N LEU A 43 6.20 -0.52 -4.94
CA LEU A 43 6.50 0.10 -3.64
C LEU A 43 6.52 1.65 -3.70
N PRO A 44 7.15 2.31 -4.70
CA PRO A 44 7.17 3.78 -4.76
C PRO A 44 5.78 4.41 -4.82
N VAL A 45 4.81 3.72 -5.43
CA VAL A 45 3.41 4.18 -5.48
C VAL A 45 2.77 4.08 -4.09
N ALA A 46 3.03 3.00 -3.35
CA ALA A 46 2.57 2.84 -1.98
C ALA A 46 3.17 3.90 -1.05
N GLU A 47 4.45 4.22 -1.21
CA GLU A 47 5.10 5.30 -0.45
C GLU A 47 4.56 6.68 -0.78
N ALA A 48 4.27 6.95 -2.06
CA ALA A 48 3.67 8.23 -2.46
C ALA A 48 2.28 8.41 -1.82
N LEU A 49 1.44 7.38 -1.91
CA LEU A 49 0.11 7.39 -1.32
C LEU A 49 0.17 7.47 0.22
N SER A 50 1.08 6.74 0.87
CA SER A 50 1.22 6.82 2.33
C SER A 50 1.60 8.23 2.79
N ARG A 51 2.50 8.91 2.05
CA ARG A 51 2.85 10.33 2.30
C ARG A 51 1.67 11.28 2.09
N GLN A 52 0.82 11.04 1.08
CA GLN A 52 -0.39 11.85 0.87
C GLN A 52 -1.43 11.66 1.97
N MET A 53 -1.51 10.45 2.55
CA MET A 53 -2.42 10.13 3.65
C MET A 53 -1.89 10.55 5.02
N GLN A 54 -0.59 10.81 5.14
CA GLN A 54 -0.04 11.43 6.34
C GLN A 54 -0.63 12.84 6.44
N PRO A 55 -1.38 13.15 7.52
CA PRO A 55 -1.81 14.51 7.73
C PRO A 55 -0.56 15.38 7.74
N HIS A 56 -0.50 16.34 6.84
CA HIS A 56 0.53 17.37 6.91
C HIS A 56 0.31 18.03 8.27
N THR A 57 1.21 17.75 9.22
CA THR A 57 1.31 18.53 10.44
C THR A 57 1.76 19.92 10.00
N LEU A 58 0.80 20.74 9.57
CA LEU A 58 0.92 22.19 9.54
C LEU A 58 0.99 22.62 11.01
N ASN A 59 2.18 22.47 11.57
CA ASN A 59 2.64 23.24 12.71
C ASN A 59 2.51 24.71 12.29
N SER A 60 1.63 25.43 12.98
CA SER A 60 1.47 26.89 12.92
C SER A 60 1.60 27.46 14.32
#